data_AF-A0A2S8UNS3-F1
#
_entry.id   AF-A0A2S8UNS3-F1
#
_cell.length_a   1.000
_cell.length_b   1.000
_cell.length_c   1.000
_cell.angle_alpha   90.00
_cell.angle_beta   90.00
_cell.angle_gamma   90.00
#
_symmetry.space_group_name_H-M   'P 1'
#
loop_
_entity.id
_entity.type
_entity.pdbx_description
1 polymer ?
#
loop_
_entity_poly.entity_id
_entity_poly.type
_entity_poly.pdbx_seq_one_letter_code
_entity_poly.pdbx_strand_id
1 'polypeptide(L)'
;MIIVAASDLSGVTDAVAGALQSSDVYIAPGVKGGDALASTLTGVLPADGSIAVVVLPADADLGAVYDLELLTRITEKVSQKTVVLAVGDDLQAASTAIDSDDALFIANTNEAAAGGDTQTALVETVQQIVEETPSSPGGGGG
;
A
#
# COMPACT_ATOMS: atom_id res chain seq x y z
N MET A 1 7.52 21.90 14.64
CA MET A 1 7.23 20.89 13.61
C MET A 1 8.51 20.09 13.44
N ILE A 2 8.59 18.90 14.03
CA ILE A 2 9.78 18.04 13.91
C ILE A 2 9.56 17.24 12.63
N ILE A 3 10.26 17.61 11.56
CA ILE A 3 10.40 16.76 10.38
C ILE A 3 11.50 15.78 10.77
N VAL A 4 11.12 14.57 11.21
CA VAL A 4 12.09 13.47 11.34
C VAL A 4 12.37 13.02 9.92
N ALA A 5 13.51 13.41 9.37
CA ALA A 5 14.03 12.75 8.18
C ALA A 5 14.28 11.29 8.56
N ALA A 6 13.50 10.38 7.99
CA ALA A 6 13.76 8.96 8.10
C ALA A 6 15.01 8.66 7.25
N SER A 7 16.19 8.79 7.86
CA SER A 7 17.48 8.63 7.18
C SER A 7 17.88 7.16 6.97
N ASP A 8 17.06 6.21 7.41
CA ASP A 8 17.30 4.77 7.30
C ASP A 8 15.98 4.02 7.20
N LEU A 9 16.00 2.83 6.59
CA LEU A 9 14.84 1.94 6.40
C LEU A 9 13.98 1.78 7.67
N SER A 10 14.59 1.58 8.84
CA SER A 10 13.87 1.45 10.10
C SER A 10 13.04 2.69 10.44
N GLY A 11 13.58 3.89 10.18
CA GLY A 11 12.87 5.14 10.37
C GLY A 11 11.70 5.30 9.39
N VAL A 12 11.85 4.84 8.15
CA VAL A 12 10.76 4.85 7.16
C VAL A 12 9.66 3.88 7.59
N THR A 13 10.01 2.65 7.95
CA THR A 13 9.03 1.66 8.41
C THR A 13 8.33 2.12 9.68
N ASP A 14 9.05 2.73 10.63
CA ASP A 14 8.44 3.26 11.88
C ASP A 14 7.51 4.43 11.61
N ALA A 15 7.86 5.34 10.69
CA ALA A 15 6.99 6.44 10.28
C ALA A 15 5.72 5.93 9.59
N VAL A 16 5.87 4.98 8.66
CA VAL A 16 4.75 4.32 7.96
C VAL A 16 3.85 3.60 8.96
N ALA A 17 4.41 2.75 9.82
CA ALA A 17 3.64 1.99 10.80
C ALA A 17 2.94 2.92 11.80
N GLY A 18 3.61 3.98 12.27
CA GLY A 18 3.01 4.97 13.17
C GLY A 18 1.85 5.74 12.51
N ALA A 19 1.95 6.06 11.22
CA ALA A 19 0.85 6.68 10.48
C ALA A 19 -0.32 5.71 10.26
N LEU A 20 -0.01 4.45 9.93
CA LEU A 20 -1.01 3.42 9.65
C LEU A 20 -1.80 2.94 10.89
N GLN A 21 -1.40 3.36 12.09
CA GLN A 21 -2.19 3.19 13.31
C GLN A 21 -3.40 4.12 13.39
N SER A 22 -3.40 5.23 12.65
CA SER A 22 -4.46 6.25 12.70
C SER A 22 -5.17 6.48 11.35
N SER A 23 -4.66 5.89 10.27
CA SER A 23 -5.13 6.05 8.89
C SER A 23 -4.80 4.79 8.10
N ASP A 24 -5.55 4.50 7.04
CA ASP A 24 -5.22 3.40 6.12
C ASP A 24 -4.35 3.84 4.95
N VAL A 25 -4.05 5.14 4.85
CA VAL A 25 -3.19 5.71 3.80
C VAL A 25 -2.01 6.45 4.42
N TYR A 26 -0.81 6.13 3.96
CA TYR A 26 0.41 6.89 4.17
C TYR A 26 0.97 7.37 2.83
N ILE A 27 1.23 8.67 2.71
CA ILE A 27 1.91 9.26 1.56
C ILE A 27 3.11 10.04 2.09
N ALA A 28 4.31 9.70 1.61
CA ALA A 28 5.52 10.37 2.05
C ALA A 28 5.55 11.84 1.60
N PRO A 29 6.16 12.72 2.39
CA PRO A 29 6.40 14.09 1.95
C PRO A 29 7.27 14.10 0.69
N GLY A 30 6.87 14.87 -0.33
CA GLY A 30 7.58 14.96 -1.62
C GLY A 30 6.90 14.23 -2.77
N VAL A 31 5.88 13.39 -2.50
CA VAL A 31 5.03 12.82 -3.55
C VAL A 31 4.20 13.94 -4.21
N LYS A 32 4.37 14.14 -5.51
CA LYS A 32 3.60 15.13 -6.27
C LYS A 32 2.12 14.77 -6.26
N GLY A 33 1.26 15.74 -5.94
CA GLY A 33 -0.19 15.51 -5.89
C GLY A 33 -0.65 14.65 -4.71
N GLY A 34 0.19 14.44 -3.68
CA GLY A 34 -0.10 13.58 -2.54
C GLY A 34 -1.46 13.83 -1.87
N ASP A 35 -1.87 15.09 -1.68
CA ASP A 35 -3.18 15.40 -1.08
C ASP A 35 -4.37 14.90 -1.93
N ALA A 36 -4.29 15.07 -3.24
CA ALA A 36 -5.33 14.60 -4.16
C ALA A 36 -5.36 13.07 -4.24
N LEU A 37 -4.18 12.43 -4.21
CA LEU A 37 -4.04 10.99 -4.16
C LEU A 37 -4.61 10.41 -2.86
N ALA A 38 -4.29 11.00 -1.70
CA ALA A 38 -4.84 10.59 -0.40
C ALA A 38 -6.37 10.68 -0.38
N SER A 39 -6.93 11.77 -0.92
CA SER A 39 -8.38 11.93 -1.01
C SER A 39 -9.03 10.87 -1.90
N THR A 40 -8.38 10.50 -3.00
CA THR A 40 -8.88 9.47 -3.92
C THR A 40 -8.82 8.09 -3.28
N LEU A 41 -7.69 7.75 -2.65
CA LEU A 41 -7.47 6.46 -1.99
C LEU A 41 -8.41 6.25 -0.81
N THR A 42 -8.64 7.28 0.00
CA THR A 42 -9.60 7.23 1.12
C THR A 42 -11.03 6.93 0.63
N GLY A 43 -11.37 7.33 -0.60
CA GLY A 43 -12.68 7.07 -1.20
C GLY A 43 -12.87 5.65 -1.73
N VAL A 44 -11.79 4.90 -2.00
CA VAL A 44 -11.84 3.53 -2.56
C VAL A 44 -11.47 2.46 -1.55
N LEU A 45 -10.81 2.83 -0.45
CA LEU A 45 -10.47 1.90 0.61
C LEU A 45 -11.70 1.38 1.35
N PRO A 46 -11.70 0.10 1.74
CA PRO A 46 -12.78 -0.45 2.53
C PRO A 46 -12.79 0.18 3.93
N ALA A 47 -13.98 0.50 4.44
CA ALA A 47 -14.15 1.15 5.74
C ALA A 47 -13.83 0.24 6.95
N ASP A 48 -13.46 -1.02 6.71
CA ASP A 48 -13.12 -2.00 7.75
C ASP A 48 -11.64 -1.95 8.16
N GLY A 49 -10.83 -1.09 7.53
CA GLY A 49 -9.40 -0.95 7.80
C GLY A 49 -8.61 -2.22 7.50
N SER A 50 -9.07 -3.04 6.54
CA SER A 50 -8.39 -4.29 6.17
C SER A 50 -7.22 -4.10 5.20
N ILE A 51 -7.17 -2.97 4.49
CA ILE A 51 -6.17 -2.65 3.48
C ILE A 51 -5.47 -1.34 3.84
N ALA A 52 -4.13 -1.34 3.82
CA ALA A 52 -3.30 -0.15 3.92
C ALA A 52 -2.64 0.18 2.58
N VAL A 53 -2.47 1.46 2.28
CA VAL A 53 -1.74 1.96 1.11
C VAL A 53 -0.58 2.85 1.55
N VAL A 54 0.60 2.57 1.03
CA VAL A 54 1.84 3.29 1.32
C VAL A 54 2.41 3.83 0.02
N VAL A 55 2.63 5.14 -0.07
CA VAL A 55 3.18 5.78 -1.27
C VAL A 55 4.46 6.52 -0.93
N LEU A 56 5.56 6.12 -1.55
CA LEU A 56 6.88 6.71 -1.42
C LEU A 56 7.31 7.33 -2.76
N PRO A 57 8.14 8.39 -2.76
CA PRO A 57 8.67 8.95 -3.99
C PRO A 57 9.69 8.01 -4.64
N ALA A 58 9.89 8.12 -5.96
CA ALA A 58 10.83 7.29 -6.71
C ALA A 58 12.29 7.43 -6.24
N ASP A 59 12.64 8.57 -5.66
CA ASP A 59 13.94 8.89 -5.09
C ASP A 59 14.01 8.68 -3.58
N ALA A 60 13.08 7.91 -3.01
CA ALA A 60 13.14 7.53 -1.60
C ALA A 60 14.48 6.85 -1.30
N ASP A 61 15.27 7.44 -0.40
CA ASP A 61 16.51 6.85 0.08
C ASP A 61 16.19 5.71 1.06
N LEU A 62 16.00 4.52 0.50
CA LEU A 62 15.74 3.28 1.26
C LEU A 62 17.05 2.55 1.62
N GLY A 63 18.21 3.14 1.31
CA GLY A 63 19.52 2.50 1.45
C GLY A 63 19.75 1.39 0.42
N ALA A 64 20.51 0.35 0.79
CA ALA A 64 20.80 -0.81 -0.07
C ALA A 64 19.67 -1.87 -0.09
N VAL A 65 18.46 -1.49 0.30
CA VAL A 65 17.35 -2.41 0.57
C VAL A 65 16.40 -2.42 -0.61
N TYR A 66 15.95 -3.62 -0.98
CA TYR A 66 14.95 -3.81 -2.03
C TYR A 66 13.53 -3.56 -1.50
N ASP A 67 12.64 -3.07 -2.35
CA ASP A 67 11.25 -2.71 -1.98
C ASP A 67 10.49 -3.86 -1.30
N LEU A 68 10.80 -5.11 -1.66
CA LEU A 68 10.22 -6.31 -1.04
C LEU A 68 10.56 -6.46 0.45
N GLU A 69 11.77 -6.12 0.86
CA GLU A 69 12.17 -6.15 2.28
C GLU A 69 11.48 -5.02 3.05
N LEU A 70 11.27 -3.86 2.42
CA LEU A 70 10.48 -2.77 3.01
C LEU A 70 9.02 -3.19 3.18
N LEU A 71 8.39 -3.75 2.15
CA LEU A 71 7.02 -4.24 2.20
C LEU A 71 6.86 -5.27 3.32
N THR A 72 7.76 -6.25 3.39
CA THR A 72 7.78 -7.28 4.44
C THR A 72 7.78 -6.65 5.84
N ARG A 73 8.68 -5.69 6.09
CA ARG A 73 8.77 -5.02 7.39
C ARG A 73 7.56 -4.17 7.73
N ILE A 74 6.91 -3.57 6.73
CA ILE A 74 5.67 -2.84 6.94
C ILE A 74 4.58 -3.83 7.35
N THR A 75 4.38 -4.90 6.58
CA THR A 75 3.37 -5.94 6.86
C THR A 75 3.54 -6.56 8.25
N GLU A 76 4.77 -6.74 8.74
CA GLU A 76 5.03 -7.25 10.10
C GLU A 76 4.65 -6.27 11.22
N LYS A 77 4.58 -4.96 10.94
CA LYS A 77 4.33 -3.91 11.94
C LYS A 77 2.89 -3.40 11.95
N VAL A 78 2.12 -3.65 10.90
CA VAL A 78 0.77 -3.11 10.73
C VAL A 78 -0.27 -4.22 10.91
N SER A 79 -1.49 -3.85 11.31
CA SER A 79 -2.57 -4.82 11.56
C SER A 79 -3.42 -5.13 10.35
N GLN A 80 -3.29 -4.33 9.28
CA GLN A 80 -3.99 -4.49 8.03
C GLN A 80 -3.61 -5.82 7.37
N LYS A 81 -4.60 -6.51 6.80
CA LYS A 81 -4.41 -7.81 6.15
C LYS A 81 -3.72 -7.67 4.80
N THR A 82 -3.93 -6.55 4.13
CA THR A 82 -3.30 -6.23 2.85
C THR A 82 -2.53 -4.93 2.99
N VAL A 83 -1.32 -4.91 2.45
CA VAL A 83 -0.51 -3.69 2.29
C VAL A 83 -0.18 -3.54 0.80
N VAL A 84 -0.54 -2.40 0.23
CA VAL A 84 -0.13 -1.99 -1.12
C VAL A 84 0.95 -0.91 -0.97
N LEU A 85 2.12 -1.15 -1.54
CA LEU A 85 3.27 -0.24 -1.53
C LEU A 85 3.52 0.28 -2.95
N ALA A 86 3.55 1.59 -3.11
CA ALA A 86 4.04 2.24 -4.31
C ALA A 86 5.35 2.99 -4.01
N VAL A 87 6.38 2.75 -4.82
CA VAL A 87 7.64 3.50 -4.79
C VAL A 87 7.83 4.15 -6.16
N GLY A 88 7.50 5.44 -6.25
CA GLY A 88 7.39 6.11 -7.53
C GLY A 88 6.22 5.54 -8.35
N ASP A 89 6.57 4.86 -9.45
CA ASP A 89 5.60 4.23 -10.35
C ASP A 89 5.53 2.70 -10.15
N ASP A 90 6.46 2.13 -9.38
CA ASP A 90 6.52 0.69 -9.11
C ASP A 90 5.53 0.31 -8.00
N LEU A 91 4.69 -0.70 -8.22
CA LEU A 91 3.70 -1.18 -7.26
C LEU A 91 4.03 -2.59 -6.78
N GLN A 92 3.82 -2.82 -5.49
CA GLN A 92 3.89 -4.12 -4.86
C GLN A 92 2.74 -4.28 -3.88
N ALA A 93 2.29 -5.52 -3.66
CA ALA A 93 1.29 -5.80 -2.64
C ALA A 93 1.60 -7.11 -1.93
N ALA A 94 1.28 -7.14 -0.65
CA ALA A 94 1.30 -8.34 0.18
C ALA A 94 -0.05 -8.46 0.88
N SER A 95 -0.62 -9.66 0.92
CA SER A 95 -1.92 -9.90 1.56
C SER A 95 -1.93 -11.21 2.32
N THR A 96 -2.65 -11.23 3.44
CA THR A 96 -3.09 -12.45 4.12
C THR A 96 -4.59 -12.70 3.94
N ALA A 97 -5.29 -11.83 3.21
CA ALA A 97 -6.72 -11.95 2.93
C ALA A 97 -6.99 -12.69 1.62
N ILE A 98 -6.09 -12.55 0.65
CA ILE A 98 -5.98 -13.34 -0.58
C ILE A 98 -4.59 -13.99 -0.64
N ASP A 99 -4.33 -14.81 -1.64
CA ASP A 99 -2.98 -15.34 -1.87
C ASP A 99 -1.99 -14.18 -2.12
N SER A 100 -0.82 -14.21 -1.48
CA SER A 100 0.19 -13.15 -1.62
C SER A 100 0.68 -13.02 -3.07
N ASP A 101 0.80 -14.13 -3.80
CA ASP A 101 1.23 -14.10 -5.19
C ASP A 101 0.14 -13.47 -6.08
N ASP A 102 -1.14 -13.69 -5.75
CA ASP A 102 -2.27 -13.03 -6.42
C ASP A 102 -2.30 -11.52 -6.13
N ALA A 103 -2.07 -11.11 -4.88
CA ALA A 103 -1.98 -9.69 -4.53
C ALA A 103 -0.86 -8.98 -5.31
N LEU A 104 0.33 -9.59 -5.37
CA LEU A 104 1.46 -9.06 -6.13
C LEU A 104 1.18 -9.07 -7.64
N PHE A 105 0.54 -10.12 -8.16
CA PHE A 105 0.15 -10.20 -9.57
C PHE A 105 -0.85 -9.09 -9.95
N ILE A 106 -1.84 -8.81 -9.10
CA ILE A 106 -2.81 -7.72 -9.28
C ILE A 106 -2.08 -6.37 -9.35
N ALA A 107 -1.19 -6.10 -8.38
CA ALA A 107 -0.41 -4.86 -8.34
C ALA A 107 0.40 -4.65 -9.64
N ASN A 108 1.18 -5.66 -10.04
CA ASN A 108 1.99 -5.61 -11.26
C ASN A 108 1.15 -5.46 -12.54
N THR A 109 -0.02 -6.10 -12.59
CA THR A 109 -0.92 -6.03 -13.76
C THR A 109 -1.50 -4.64 -13.93
N ASN A 110 -1.95 -4.02 -12.83
CA ASN A 110 -2.54 -2.69 -12.85
C ASN A 110 -1.49 -1.60 -13.06
N GLU A 111 -0.29 -1.76 -12.49
CA GLU A 111 0.86 -0.91 -12.81
C GLU A 111 1.14 -0.89 -14.33
N ALA A 112 1.28 -2.07 -14.93
CA ALA A 112 1.54 -2.21 -16.35
C ALA A 112 0.41 -1.64 -17.21
N ALA A 113 -0.85 -1.81 -16.79
CA ALA A 113 -2.02 -1.30 -17.49
C ALA A 113 -2.14 0.24 -17.41
N ALA A 114 -1.78 0.83 -16.26
CA ALA A 114 -1.85 2.27 -16.03
C ALA A 114 -0.78 3.06 -16.78
N GLY A 115 0.26 2.42 -17.30
CA GLY A 115 1.25 3.04 -18.18
C GLY A 115 2.03 4.20 -17.52
N GLY A 116 2.31 4.09 -16.22
CA GLY A 116 3.02 5.10 -15.43
C GLY A 116 2.12 6.08 -14.67
N ASP A 117 0.79 5.87 -14.66
CA ASP A 117 -0.12 6.60 -13.77
C ASP A 117 -0.30 5.86 -12.44
N THR A 118 0.53 6.21 -11.45
CA THR A 118 0.50 5.63 -10.09
C THR A 118 -0.88 5.75 -9.42
N GLN A 119 -1.60 6.85 -9.65
CA GLN A 119 -2.91 7.03 -9.04
C GLN A 119 -3.91 6.01 -9.60
N THR A 120 -3.96 5.87 -10.92
CA THR A 120 -4.81 4.88 -11.59
C THR A 120 -4.43 3.47 -11.16
N ALA A 121 -3.14 3.14 -11.17
CA ALA A 121 -2.64 1.82 -10.78
C ALA A 121 -3.03 1.45 -9.33
N LEU A 122 -2.87 2.38 -8.38
CA LEU A 122 -3.21 2.16 -6.97
C LEU A 122 -4.71 1.98 -6.77
N VAL A 123 -5.53 2.79 -7.44
CA VAL A 123 -6.99 2.72 -7.33
C VAL A 123 -7.50 1.38 -7.85
N GLU A 124 -7.04 0.95 -9.03
CA GLU A 124 -7.44 -0.33 -9.63
C GLU A 124 -6.96 -1.51 -8.78
N THR A 125 -5.73 -1.43 -8.25
CA THR A 125 -5.16 -2.47 -7.36
C THR A 125 -6.00 -2.64 -6.09
N VAL A 126 -6.36 -1.55 -5.42
CA VAL A 126 -7.18 -1.61 -4.20
C VAL A 126 -8.56 -2.20 -4.53
N GLN A 127 -9.21 -1.74 -5.60
CA GLN A 127 -10.54 -2.23 -5.99
C GLN A 127 -10.52 -3.73 -6.30
N GLN A 128 -9.55 -4.19 -7.10
CA GLN A 128 -9.46 -5.59 -7.48
C GLN A 128 -9.12 -6.49 -6.28
N ILE A 129 -8.24 -6.06 -5.36
CA ILE A 129 -7.99 -6.82 -4.13
C ILE A 129 -9.25 -6.89 -3.25
N VAL A 130 -10.03 -5.81 -3.15
CA VAL A 130 -11.32 -5.83 -2.43
C VAL A 130 -12.29 -6.83 -3.06
N GLU A 131 -12.35 -6.90 -4.39
CA GLU A 131 -13.20 -7.85 -5.12
C GLU A 131 -12.78 -9.32 -4.91
N GLU A 132 -11.48 -9.59 -4.90
CA GLU A 132 -10.91 -10.93 -4.67
C GLU A 132 -10.94 -11.34 -3.19
N THR A 133 -10.98 -10.36 -2.27
CA THR A 133 -11.02 -10.64 -0.83
C THR A 133 -12.33 -11.33 -0.45
N PRO A 134 -12.30 -12.57 0.08
CA PRO A 134 -13.51 -13.28 0.46
C PRO A 134 -14.25 -12.50 1.56
N SER A 135 -15.51 -12.17 1.31
CA SER A 135 -16.38 -11.46 2.27
C SER A 135 -16.87 -12.40 3.40
N SER A 136 -15.96 -13.13 4.05
CA SER A 136 -16.25 -14.14 5.09
C SER A 136 -17.15 -15.32 4.64
N PRO A 137 -16.99 -16.54 5.21
CA PRO A 137 -17.76 -17.70 4.80
C PRO A 137 -19.15 -17.67 5.46
N GLY A 138 -20.17 -17.26 4.70
CA GLY A 138 -21.53 -17.23 5.18
C GLY A 138 -22.55 -17.34 4.07
N GLY A 139 -22.76 -18.54 3.50
CA GLY A 139 -23.90 -18.76 2.62
C GLY A 139 -23.74 -19.88 1.60
N GLY A 140 -23.72 -21.12 2.06
CA GLY A 140 -23.83 -22.30 1.19
C GLY A 140 -24.32 -23.49 2.01
N GLY A 141 -25.52 -23.37 2.58
CA GLY A 141 -26.24 -24.49 3.18
C GLY A 141 -26.50 -25.57 2.13
N GLY A 142 -26.47 -26.84 2.57
CA GLY A 142 -26.68 -28.02 1.74
C GLY A 142 -28.11 -28.24 1.26
#